data_AF-A0A534X3S6-F1
#
_entry.id   AF-A0A534X3S6-F1
#
_cell.length_a   1.000
_cell.length_b   1.000
_cell.length_c   1.000
_cell.angle_alpha   90.00
_cell.angle_beta   90.00
_cell.angle_gamma   90.00
#
_symmetry.space_group_name_H-M   'P 1'
#
loop_
_entity.id
_entity.type
_entity.pdbx_description
1 polymer ?
#
loop_
_entity_poly.entity_id
_entity_poly.type
_entity_poly.pdbx_seq_one_letter_code
_entity_poly.pdbx_strand_id
1 'polypeptide(L)' 'MTQTLFRNFRMLDPERDELVGGCEILVEGETIREVSERPIRASDAAVADCGGRTL' A
#
# COMPACT_ATOMS: atom_id res chain seq x y z
N MET A 1 8.47 -15.74 -3.81
CA MET A 1 7.28 -15.16 -4.46
C MET A 1 7.51 -13.68 -4.61
N THR A 2 7.07 -13.05 -5.69
CA THR A 2 7.28 -11.62 -5.94
C THR A 2 6.42 -10.79 -4.99
N GLN A 3 7.06 -9.95 -4.18
CA GLN A 3 6.41 -9.02 -3.26
C GLN A 3 6.51 -7.60 -3.82
N THR A 4 5.43 -6.82 -3.72
CA THR A 4 5.43 -5.40 -4.06
C THR A 4 4.88 -4.59 -2.88
N LEU A 5 5.64 -3.60 -2.42
CA LEU A 5 5.24 -2.68 -1.37
C LEU A 5 4.85 -1.33 -1.99
N PHE A 6 3.57 -1.00 -1.93
CA PHE A 6 3.07 0.32 -2.29
C PHE A 6 3.15 1.24 -1.08
N ARG A 7 3.73 2.43 -1.27
CA ARG A 7 3.82 3.46 -0.23
C ARG A 7 3.63 4.85 -0.81
N ASN A 8 3.46 5.83 0.08
CA ASN A 8 3.29 7.24 -0.31
C ASN A 8 2.11 7.43 -1.28
N PHE A 9 0.94 6.88 -0.94
CA PHE A 9 -0.31 7.07 -1.67
C PHE A 9 -1.41 7.59 -0.75
N ARG A 10 -2.54 7.95 -1.34
CA ARG A 10 -3.79 8.23 -0.67
C ARG A 10 -4.81 7.14 -1.02
N MET A 11 -5.24 6.36 -0.04
CA MET A 11 -6.13 5.22 -0.20
C MET A 11 -7.55 5.69 -0.46
N LEU A 12 -8.18 5.16 -1.51
CA LEU A 12 -9.62 5.25 -1.68
C LEU A 12 -10.28 4.04 -1.00
N ASP A 13 -10.98 4.31 0.10
CA ASP A 13 -11.77 3.32 0.82
C ASP A 13 -13.26 3.61 0.59
N PRO A 14 -14.02 2.74 -0.08
CA PRO A 14 -15.45 2.97 -0.35
C PRO A 14 -16.32 3.12 0.90
N GLU A 15 -15.85 2.65 2.07
CA GLU A 15 -16.57 2.79 3.34
C GLU A 15 -16.29 4.14 4.03
N ARG A 16 -15.34 4.93 3.51
CA ARG A 16 -14.95 6.24 4.04
C ARG A 16 -15.23 7.32 3.00
N ASP A 17 -15.78 8.44 3.44
CA ASP A 17 -16.07 9.58 2.55
C ASP A 17 -14.82 10.39 2.16
N GLU A 18 -13.63 10.00 2.62
CA GLU A 18 -12.38 10.74 2.44
C GLU A 18 -11.22 9.82 2.01
N LEU A 19 -10.26 10.40 1.26
CA LEU A 19 -9.02 9.73 0.92
C LEU A 19 -8.10 9.61 2.15
N VAL A 20 -7.68 8.39 2.48
CA VAL A 20 -6.87 8.10 3.66
C VAL A 20 -5.38 8.12 3.31
N GLY A 21 -4.63 9.05 3.89
CA GLY A 21 -3.17 9.09 3.74
C GLY A 21 -2.44 8.18 4.74
N GLY A 22 -1.15 7.93 4.48
CA GLY A 22 -0.27 7.27 5.46
C GLY A 22 -0.37 5.74 5.51
N CYS A 23 -1.13 5.12 4.60
CA CYS A 23 -1.19 3.67 4.46
C CYS A 23 -0.04 3.13 3.59
N GLU A 24 0.31 1.88 3.86
CA GLU A 24 1.12 1.03 3.00
C GLU A 24 0.35 -0.26 2.66
N ILE A 25 0.57 -0.79 1.46
CA ILE A 25 -0.03 -2.05 1.01
C ILE A 25 1.06 -2.98 0.52
N LEU A 26 1.09 -4.19 1.07
CA LEU A 26 1.94 -5.28 0.60
C LEU A 26 1.12 -6.24 -0.26
N VAL A 27 1.54 -6.42 -1.51
CA VAL A 27 0.99 -7.40 -2.43
C VAL A 27 1.98 -8.54 -2.60
N GLU A 28 1.49 -9.78 -2.57
CA GLU A 28 2.26 -10.97 -2.90
C GLU A 28 1.64 -11.69 -4.09
N GLY A 29 2.35 -11.69 -5.21
CA GLY A 29 1.80 -12.21 -6.46
C GLY A 29 0.52 -11.47 -6.85
N GLU A 30 -0.62 -12.13 -6.67
CA GLU A 30 -1.95 -11.64 -7.08
C GLU A 30 -2.86 -11.26 -5.89
N THR A 31 -2.36 -11.38 -4.65
CA THR A 31 -3.16 -11.12 -3.45
C THR A 31 -2.62 -9.94 -2.64
N ILE A 32 -3.54 -9.15 -2.09
CA ILE A 32 -3.20 -8.18 -1.05
C ILE A 32 -2.93 -8.98 0.22
N ARG A 33 -1.67 -8.97 0.66
CA ARG A 33 -1.25 -9.68 1.88
C ARG A 33 -1.51 -8.85 3.12
N GLU A 34 -1.24 -7.55 3.06
CA GLU A 34 -1.34 -6.66 4.21
C GLU A 34 -1.68 -5.22 3.78
N VAL A 35 -2.54 -4.57 4.56
CA VAL A 35 -2.84 -3.13 4.49
C VAL A 35 -2.64 -2.58 5.89
N SER A 36 -1.81 -1.55 6.04
CA SER A 36 -1.47 -1.01 7.36
C SER A 36 -1.28 0.50 7.31
N GLU A 37 -1.81 1.21 8.30
CA GLU A 37 -1.56 2.64 8.57
C GLU A 37 -0.18 2.89 9.21
N ARG A 38 0.57 1.81 9.48
CA ARG A 38 1.95 1.83 9.98
C ARG A 38 2.90 1.25 8.93
N PRO A 39 4.18 1.68 8.89
CA PRO A 39 5.15 1.15 7.94
C PRO A 39 5.25 -0.38 7.97
N ILE A 40 5.13 -1.01 6.81
CA ILE A 40 5.27 -2.46 6.61
C ILE A 40 6.74 -2.77 6.35
N ARG A 41 7.29 -3.73 7.09
CA ARG A 41 8.65 -4.24 6.85
C ARG A 41 8.58 -5.42 5.89
N ALA A 42 8.97 -5.19 4.63
CA ALA A 42 9.12 -6.23 3.62
C ALA A 42 10.47 -6.08 2.92
N SER A 43 11.51 -6.72 3.47
CA SER A 43 12.90 -6.55 3.03
C SER A 43 13.16 -6.97 1.58
N ASP A 44 12.39 -7.93 1.07
CA ASP A 44 12.55 -8.51 -0.27
C ASP A 44 11.53 -7.95 -1.30
N ALA A 45 10.72 -6.96 -0.90
CA ALA A 45 9.68 -6.40 -1.75
C ALA A 45 10.22 -5.32 -2.70
N ALA A 46 9.74 -5.34 -3.95
CA ALA A 46 9.90 -4.22 -4.86
C ALA A 46 9.06 -3.04 -4.36
N VAL A 47 9.69 -1.88 -4.15
CA VAL A 47 8.99 -0.70 -3.63
C VAL A 47 8.44 0.14 -4.77
N ALA A 48 7.13 0.35 -4.76
CA ALA A 48 6.42 1.28 -5.62
C ALA A 48 6.10 2.57 -4.83
N ASP A 49 6.78 3.66 -5.16
CA ASP A 49 6.46 4.98 -4.62
C ASP A 49 5.38 5.66 -5.48
N CYS A 50 4.19 5.82 -4.91
CA CYS A 50 3.04 6.34 -5.63
C CYS A 50 3.04 7.89 -5.73
N GLY A 51 3.94 8.59 -5.04
CA GLY A 51 4.10 10.04 -5.16
C GLY A 51 2.88 10.86 -4.69
N GLY A 52 2.16 10.39 -3.69
CA GLY A 52 0.96 11.04 -3.12
C GLY A 52 -0.31 10.92 -3.97
N ARG A 53 -0.28 10.11 -5.04
CA ARG A 53 -1.43 9.81 -5.89
C ARG A 53 -2.43 8.89 -5.19
N THR A 54 -3.62 8.81 -5.76
CA THR A 54 -4.68 7.94 -5.26
C THR A 54 -4.42 6.50 -5.65
N LEU A 55 -4.60 5.59 -4.70
CA LEU A 55 -4.62 4.15 -4.90
C LEU A 55 -5.95 3.59 -4.40
#